data_AF-G0RIC4-F1
#
_entry.id   AF-G0RIC4-F1
#
_cell.length_a   1.000
_cell.length_b   1.000
_cell.length_c   1.000
_cell.angle_alpha   90.00
_cell.angle_beta   90.00
_cell.angle_gamma   90.00
#
_symmetry.space_group_name_H-M   'P 1'
#
loop_
_entity.id
_entity.type
_entity.pdbx_description
1 polymer ?
#
loop_
_entity_poly.entity_id
_entity_poly.type
_entity_poly.pdbx_seq_one_letter_code
_entity_poly.pdbx_strand_id
1 'polypeptide(L)'
;MERVRVLTGAGRSGKDDTPTNPRGIPYAPFVDKVEDYVSTREDVEPTLRKFQEMISKYQFMELNLQRRMTGLREKIPDIQKTLDTVQFLKLRKDETDPIETTFELNDTLYARANIPPTEEVYIWLGANVMLSYPIDEAETLLTSKLTAAKTSLSNCEEDLDFLREQITTMEVALARVYNWEVAQKRKEKLEEEAEKKNLKDTSA
;
A
#
# COMPACT_ATOMS: atom_id res chain seq x y z
N MET A 1 -19.67 -21.85 -30.37
CA MET A 1 -18.44 -21.65 -31.16
C MET A 1 -18.67 -20.41 -32.02
N GLU A 2 -17.93 -19.35 -31.71
CA GLU A 2 -17.56 -18.23 -32.58
C GLU A 2 -18.59 -17.14 -33.02
N ARG A 3 -18.25 -15.90 -32.58
CA ARG A 3 -18.47 -14.55 -33.13
C ARG A 3 -19.88 -13.95 -33.17
N VAL A 4 -20.07 -12.94 -32.30
CA VAL A 4 -20.79 -11.72 -32.68
C VAL A 4 -19.90 -10.51 -32.38
N ARG A 5 -19.53 -9.82 -33.45
CA ARG A 5 -18.86 -8.51 -33.45
C ARG A 5 -19.98 -7.46 -33.39
N VAL A 6 -19.97 -6.56 -32.40
CA VAL A 6 -20.73 -5.31 -32.48
C VAL A 6 -19.74 -4.17 -32.40
N LEU A 7 -19.62 -3.45 -33.50
CA LEU A 7 -18.99 -2.15 -33.61
C LEU A 7 -20.06 -1.09 -33.37
N THR A 8 -19.88 -0.23 -32.37
CA THR A 8 -20.51 1.09 -32.32
C THR A 8 -19.52 2.05 -31.66
N GLY A 9 -19.03 3.02 -32.44
CA GLY A 9 -18.25 4.15 -31.94
C GLY A 9 -19.12 5.38 -31.73
N ALA A 10 -18.69 6.27 -30.83
CA ALA A 10 -18.74 7.73 -30.95
C ALA A 10 -18.15 8.33 -29.66
N GLY A 11 -17.33 9.37 -29.81
CA GLY A 11 -16.40 9.85 -28.80
C GLY A 11 -16.99 10.47 -27.55
N ARG A 12 -16.22 10.35 -26.47
CA ARG A 12 -16.11 11.34 -25.41
C ARG A 12 -14.63 11.54 -25.11
N SER A 13 -14.15 12.74 -25.42
CA SER A 13 -12.89 13.29 -24.94
C SER A 13 -12.99 13.56 -23.43
N GLY A 14 -12.15 12.91 -22.63
CA GLY A 14 -12.01 13.18 -21.19
C GLY A 14 -10.88 12.35 -20.56
N LYS A 15 -9.82 13.05 -20.13
CA LYS A 15 -8.68 12.68 -19.25
C LYS A 15 -8.70 11.29 -18.54
N ASP A 16 -7.57 10.58 -18.67
CA ASP A 16 -7.00 9.55 -17.77
C ASP A 16 -7.92 8.42 -17.27
N ASP A 17 -8.19 7.42 -18.12
CA ASP A 17 -8.61 6.08 -17.69
C ASP A 17 -7.37 5.18 -17.49
N THR A 18 -6.49 5.54 -16.56
CA THR A 18 -5.42 4.63 -16.16
C THR A 18 -6.07 3.49 -15.37
N PRO A 19 -5.86 2.20 -15.74
CA PRO A 19 -6.38 1.11 -14.93
C PRO A 19 -5.89 1.27 -13.49
N THR A 20 -6.74 0.98 -12.52
CA THR A 20 -6.45 1.08 -11.09
C THR A 20 -6.69 -0.27 -10.43
N ASN A 21 -5.98 -0.55 -9.34
CA ASN A 21 -6.28 -1.71 -8.52
C ASN A 21 -7.65 -1.52 -7.81
N PRO A 22 -8.22 -2.56 -7.17
CA PRO A 22 -9.50 -2.47 -6.45
C PRO A 22 -9.56 -1.41 -5.34
N ARG A 23 -8.42 -0.80 -4.99
CA ARG A 23 -8.26 0.22 -3.94
C ARG A 23 -7.93 1.60 -4.52
N GLY A 24 -7.95 1.76 -5.84
CA GLY A 24 -7.77 3.02 -6.55
C GLY A 24 -6.32 3.42 -6.81
N ILE A 25 -5.34 2.54 -6.57
CA ILE A 25 -3.92 2.79 -6.87
C ILE A 25 -3.72 2.62 -8.39
N PRO A 26 -3.23 3.64 -9.11
CA PRO A 26 -3.01 3.57 -10.56
C PRO A 26 -1.93 2.56 -10.94
N TYR A 27 -2.18 1.80 -12.00
CA TYR A 27 -1.17 0.93 -12.61
C TYR A 27 -0.09 1.77 -13.31
N ALA A 28 1.14 1.27 -13.24
CA ALA A 28 2.26 1.81 -13.99
C ALA A 28 2.01 1.59 -15.49
N PRO A 29 2.25 2.60 -16.35
CA PRO A 29 2.18 2.41 -17.79
C PRO A 29 3.26 1.43 -18.24
N PHE A 30 2.86 0.33 -18.88
CA PHE A 30 3.80 -0.65 -19.39
C PHE A 30 4.48 -0.13 -20.67
N VAL A 31 5.79 0.12 -20.60
CA VAL A 31 6.58 0.62 -21.75
C VAL A 31 7.14 -0.56 -22.52
N ASP A 32 6.36 -1.11 -23.46
CA ASP A 32 6.80 -2.22 -24.32
C ASP A 32 7.90 -1.81 -25.29
N LYS A 33 7.66 -0.74 -26.06
CA LYS A 33 8.64 -0.14 -26.96
C LYS A 33 8.93 1.28 -26.50
N VAL A 34 10.22 1.56 -26.29
CA VAL A 34 10.69 2.89 -25.89
C VAL A 34 10.38 3.93 -26.98
N GLU A 35 10.38 3.49 -28.24
CA GLU A 35 10.10 4.30 -29.43
C GLU A 35 8.68 4.89 -29.45
N ASP A 36 7.73 4.25 -28.77
CA ASP A 36 6.34 4.72 -28.65
C ASP A 36 6.23 5.93 -27.69
N TYR A 37 7.23 6.14 -26.83
CA TYR A 37 7.26 7.20 -25.83
C TYR A 37 8.32 8.26 -26.11
N VAL A 38 9.38 7.89 -26.80
CA VAL A 38 10.51 8.76 -27.12
C VAL A 38 10.85 8.57 -28.60
N SER A 39 10.36 9.49 -29.42
CA SER A 39 10.62 9.48 -30.87
C SER A 39 11.84 10.35 -31.23
N THR A 40 12.08 11.42 -30.46
CA THR A 40 13.24 12.30 -30.64
C THR A 40 14.06 12.44 -29.37
N ARG A 41 15.31 12.90 -29.49
CA ARG A 41 16.20 13.12 -28.36
C ARG A 41 15.68 14.18 -27.38
N GLU A 42 14.88 15.13 -27.86
CA GLU A 42 14.25 16.17 -27.05
C GLU A 42 13.18 15.62 -26.10
N ASP A 43 12.58 14.47 -26.44
CA ASP A 43 11.51 13.82 -25.66
C ASP A 43 12.04 12.95 -24.50
N VAL A 44 13.34 12.64 -24.49
CA VAL A 44 13.97 11.75 -23.49
C VAL A 44 13.89 12.37 -22.09
N GLU A 45 14.40 13.59 -21.94
CA GLU A 45 14.54 14.27 -20.65
C GLU A 45 13.15 14.52 -19.99
N PRO A 46 12.13 15.02 -20.71
CA PRO A 46 10.77 15.11 -20.17
C PRO A 46 10.18 13.77 -19.73
N THR A 47 10.44 12.70 -20.49
CA THR A 47 9.92 11.36 -20.20
C THR A 47 10.59 10.74 -18.97
N LEU A 48 11.92 10.88 -18.85
CA LEU A 48 12.67 10.47 -17.66
C LEU A 48 12.16 11.16 -16.40
N ARG A 49 11.91 12.48 -16.47
CA ARG A 49 11.35 13.24 -15.34
C ARG A 49 9.96 12.73 -14.94
N LYS A 50 9.06 12.50 -15.91
CA LYS A 50 7.72 11.93 -15.63
C LYS A 50 7.81 10.57 -14.94
N PHE A 51 8.73 9.71 -15.37
CA PHE A 51 8.92 8.39 -14.77
C PHE A 51 9.48 8.48 -13.35
N GLN A 52 10.46 9.36 -13.11
CA GLN A 52 10.98 9.64 -11.77
C GLN A 52 9.91 10.21 -10.83
N GLU A 53 9.06 11.11 -11.31
CA GLU A 53 7.92 11.63 -10.56
C GLU A 53 6.91 10.52 -10.18
N MET A 54 6.61 9.61 -11.11
CA MET A 54 5.73 8.47 -10.83
C MET A 54 6.34 7.50 -9.81
N ILE A 55 7.63 7.15 -9.94
CA ILE A 55 8.35 6.33 -8.95
C ILE A 55 8.28 6.99 -7.57
N SER A 56 8.52 8.30 -7.48
CA SER A 56 8.45 9.04 -6.22
C SER A 56 7.05 8.99 -5.59
N LYS A 57 5.99 9.05 -6.41
CA LYS A 57 4.60 8.90 -5.94
C LYS A 57 4.34 7.49 -5.40
N TYR A 58 4.80 6.45 -6.10
CA TYR A 58 4.65 5.07 -5.63
C TYR A 58 5.40 4.82 -4.32
N GLN A 59 6.65 5.28 -4.20
CA GLN A 59 7.43 5.19 -2.96
C GLN A 59 6.77 5.93 -1.79
N PHE A 60 6.18 7.11 -2.04
CA PHE A 60 5.44 7.84 -1.01
C PHE A 60 4.20 7.05 -0.54
N MET A 61 3.46 6.45 -1.46
CA MET A 61 2.32 5.59 -1.11
C MET A 61 2.77 4.34 -0.34
N GLU A 62 3.87 3.70 -0.75
CA GLU A 62 4.44 2.53 -0.08
C GLU A 62 4.81 2.86 1.37
N LEU A 63 5.52 3.97 1.59
CA LEU A 63 5.90 4.40 2.94
C LEU A 63 4.69 4.65 3.84
N ASN A 64 3.62 5.24 3.30
CA ASN A 64 2.40 5.49 4.06
C ASN A 64 1.66 4.19 4.43
N LEU A 65 1.55 3.25 3.48
CA LEU A 65 0.97 1.94 3.76
C LEU A 65 1.81 1.12 4.74
N GLN A 66 3.14 1.19 4.63
CA GLN A 66 4.04 0.52 5.55
C GLN A 66 3.87 1.03 6.99
N ARG A 67 3.78 2.35 7.18
CA ARG A 67 3.48 2.95 8.50
C ARG A 67 2.13 2.48 9.06
N ARG A 68 1.10 2.45 8.21
CA ARG A 68 -0.23 1.96 8.59
C ARG A 68 -0.19 0.47 8.96
N MET A 69 0.53 -0.35 8.20
CA MET A 69 0.69 -1.78 8.45
C MET A 69 1.36 -2.02 9.82
N THR A 70 2.45 -1.31 10.11
CA THR A 70 3.13 -1.41 11.41
C THR A 70 2.18 -1.06 12.56
N GLY A 71 1.47 0.06 12.47
CA GLY A 71 0.51 0.45 13.50
C GLY A 71 -0.66 -0.54 13.67
N LEU A 72 -1.07 -1.24 12.62
CA LEU A 72 -2.08 -2.31 12.73
C LEU A 72 -1.50 -3.58 13.37
N ARG A 73 -0.26 -3.97 13.02
CA ARG A 73 0.42 -5.13 13.61
C ARG A 73 0.67 -4.98 15.11
N GLU A 74 0.92 -3.75 15.57
CA GLU A 74 1.04 -3.44 17.00
C GLU A 74 -0.32 -3.52 17.73
N LYS A 75 -1.39 -2.97 17.12
CA LYS A 75 -2.72 -2.87 17.76
C LYS A 75 -3.52 -4.16 17.77
N ILE A 76 -3.39 -5.01 16.75
CA ILE A 76 -4.18 -6.25 16.64
C ILE A 76 -3.99 -7.17 17.86
N PRO A 77 -2.76 -7.43 18.35
CA PRO A 77 -2.55 -8.20 19.57
C PRO A 77 -3.23 -7.60 20.81
N ASP A 78 -3.23 -6.27 20.95
CA ASP A 78 -3.85 -5.61 22.10
C ASP A 78 -5.38 -5.73 22.07
N ILE A 79 -5.99 -5.57 20.89
CA ILE A 79 -7.43 -5.79 20.69
C ILE A 79 -7.78 -7.25 20.99
N GLN A 80 -6.97 -8.20 20.53
CA GLN A 80 -7.16 -9.63 20.78
C GLN A 80 -7.11 -9.95 22.29
N LYS A 81 -6.08 -9.48 23.00
CA LYS A 81 -5.95 -9.69 24.46
C LYS A 81 -7.14 -9.11 25.22
N THR A 82 -7.62 -7.94 24.80
CA THR A 82 -8.80 -7.31 25.43
C THR A 82 -10.06 -8.14 25.17
N LEU A 83 -10.25 -8.63 23.95
CA LEU A 83 -11.35 -9.54 23.61
C LEU A 83 -11.28 -10.83 24.42
N ASP A 84 -10.11 -11.45 24.53
CA ASP A 84 -9.89 -12.68 25.29
C ASP A 84 -10.25 -12.46 26.79
N THR A 85 -9.92 -11.28 27.32
CA THR A 85 -10.28 -10.91 28.71
C THR A 85 -11.80 -10.76 28.88
N VAL A 86 -12.48 -10.12 27.92
CA VAL A 86 -13.95 -10.00 27.96
C VAL A 86 -14.61 -11.37 27.84
N GLN A 87 -14.11 -12.26 26.98
CA GLN A 87 -14.59 -13.64 26.86
C GLN A 87 -14.34 -14.45 28.14
N PHE A 88 -13.20 -14.25 28.79
CA PHE A 88 -12.91 -14.86 30.09
C PHE A 88 -13.91 -14.39 31.16
N LEU A 89 -14.20 -13.09 31.24
CA LEU A 89 -15.21 -12.56 32.17
C LEU A 89 -16.61 -13.11 31.86
N LYS A 90 -16.95 -13.27 30.57
CA LYS A 90 -18.22 -13.85 30.12
C LYS A 90 -18.39 -15.30 30.59
N LEU A 91 -17.35 -16.12 30.44
CA LEU A 91 -17.38 -17.54 30.84
C LEU A 91 -17.57 -17.72 32.35
N ARG A 92 -17.09 -16.77 33.15
CA ARG A 92 -17.17 -16.82 34.62
C ARG A 92 -18.37 -16.05 35.19
N LYS A 93 -19.27 -15.56 34.33
CA LYS A 93 -20.46 -14.82 34.77
C LYS A 93 -21.36 -15.65 35.71
N ASP A 94 -21.41 -16.96 35.49
CA ASP A 94 -22.22 -17.89 36.29
C ASP A 94 -21.45 -18.49 37.48
N GLU A 95 -20.14 -18.20 37.62
CA GLU A 95 -19.34 -18.62 38.77
C GLU A 95 -19.50 -17.62 39.92
N THR A 96 -19.64 -18.12 41.15
CA THR A 96 -19.75 -17.26 42.35
C THR A 96 -18.40 -16.86 42.93
N ASP A 97 -17.32 -17.53 42.53
CA ASP A 97 -15.99 -17.32 43.11
C ASP A 97 -15.31 -16.07 42.52
N PRO A 98 -14.87 -15.11 43.35
CA PRO A 98 -14.17 -13.92 42.87
C PRO A 98 -12.86 -14.26 42.15
N ILE A 99 -12.56 -13.51 41.10
CA ILE A 99 -11.28 -13.61 40.40
C ILE A 99 -10.23 -12.89 41.22
N GLU A 100 -9.30 -13.64 41.79
CA GLU A 100 -8.13 -13.08 42.46
C GLU A 100 -7.07 -12.71 41.42
N THR A 101 -6.70 -11.43 41.36
CA THR A 101 -5.72 -10.92 40.41
C THR A 101 -4.85 -9.83 41.04
N THR A 102 -3.72 -9.52 40.40
CA THR A 102 -2.87 -8.39 40.75
C THR A 102 -3.09 -7.27 39.75
N PHE A 103 -3.63 -6.14 40.21
CA PHE A 103 -3.88 -4.95 39.42
C PHE A 103 -2.68 -3.99 39.50
N GLU A 104 -2.26 -3.48 38.35
CA GLU A 104 -1.17 -2.51 38.23
C GLU A 104 -1.66 -1.09 38.57
N LEU A 105 -1.10 -0.48 39.61
CA LEU A 105 -1.37 0.91 39.99
C LEU A 105 -0.33 1.88 39.39
N ASN A 106 0.89 1.39 39.18
CA ASN A 106 2.02 2.07 38.55
C ASN A 106 3.00 0.99 38.04
N ASP A 107 3.93 1.33 37.15
CA ASP A 107 4.88 0.42 36.49
C ASP A 107 5.61 -0.54 37.45
N THR A 108 5.80 -0.13 38.72
CA THR A 108 6.46 -0.92 39.77
C THR A 108 5.59 -1.17 41.00
N LEU A 109 4.30 -0.82 40.96
CA LEU A 109 3.36 -0.94 42.08
C LEU A 109 2.13 -1.74 41.67
N TYR A 110 1.94 -2.89 42.31
CA TYR A 110 0.81 -3.79 42.09
C TYR A 110 0.02 -3.97 43.38
N ALA A 111 -1.30 -4.08 43.26
CA ALA A 111 -2.21 -4.38 44.37
C ALA A 111 -2.97 -5.67 44.09
N ARG A 112 -3.17 -6.48 45.12
CA ARG A 112 -4.01 -7.68 45.04
C ARG A 112 -5.48 -7.26 45.10
N ALA A 113 -6.28 -7.75 44.16
CA ALA A 113 -7.69 -7.41 44.02
C ALA A 113 -8.52 -8.68 43.80
N ASN A 114 -9.71 -8.70 44.38
CA ASN A 114 -10.73 -9.72 44.14
C ASN A 114 -11.86 -9.09 43.33
N ILE A 115 -12.05 -9.57 42.10
CA ILE A 115 -13.07 -9.07 41.19
C ILE A 115 -14.31 -9.96 41.32
N PRO A 116 -15.44 -9.45 41.82
CA PRO A 116 -16.69 -10.21 41.84
C PRO A 116 -17.22 -10.40 40.41
N PRO A 117 -18.17 -11.31 40.18
CA PRO A 117 -18.84 -11.43 38.88
C PRO A 117 -19.44 -10.09 38.45
N THR A 118 -19.11 -9.63 37.24
CA THR A 118 -19.58 -8.36 36.67
C THR A 118 -20.42 -8.58 35.42
N GLU A 119 -21.29 -7.62 35.11
CA GLU A 119 -22.14 -7.65 33.91
C GLU A 119 -21.69 -6.69 32.81
N GLU A 120 -20.90 -5.68 33.17
CA GLU A 120 -20.40 -4.64 32.27
C GLU A 120 -18.88 -4.43 32.40
N VAL A 121 -18.28 -3.92 31.33
CA VAL A 121 -16.87 -3.57 31.23
C VAL A 121 -16.71 -2.16 30.69
N TYR A 122 -15.67 -1.46 31.12
CA TYR A 122 -15.37 -0.10 30.67
C TYR A 122 -14.33 -0.15 29.56
N ILE A 123 -14.65 0.41 28.39
CA ILE A 123 -13.79 0.41 27.21
C ILE A 123 -13.39 1.86 26.87
N TRP A 124 -12.09 2.08 26.70
CA TRP A 124 -11.54 3.35 26.24
C TRP A 124 -11.66 3.47 24.71
N LEU A 125 -12.44 4.44 24.23
CA LEU A 125 -12.68 4.63 22.79
C LEU A 125 -11.71 5.66 22.15
N GLY A 126 -10.90 6.33 22.98
CA GLY A 126 -10.04 7.44 22.56
C GLY A 126 -10.67 8.80 22.83
N ALA A 127 -9.95 9.88 22.47
CA ALA A 127 -10.40 11.26 22.64
C ALA A 127 -10.89 11.62 24.06
N ASN A 128 -10.28 11.04 25.10
CA ASN A 128 -10.67 11.17 26.51
C ASN A 128 -12.07 10.63 26.84
N VAL A 129 -12.55 9.65 26.08
CA VAL A 129 -13.87 9.03 26.26
C VAL A 129 -13.72 7.55 26.62
N MET A 130 -14.38 7.18 27.71
CA MET A 130 -14.56 5.80 28.19
C MET A 130 -16.05 5.55 28.38
N LEU A 131 -16.57 4.41 27.91
CA LEU A 131 -17.97 4.02 28.07
C LEU A 131 -18.08 2.63 28.68
N SER A 132 -19.11 2.41 29.49
CA SER A 132 -19.47 1.06 29.93
C SER A 132 -20.28 0.34 28.85
N TYR A 133 -19.99 -0.94 28.67
CA TYR A 133 -20.70 -1.84 27.78
C TYR A 133 -21.04 -3.13 28.52
N PRO A 134 -22.25 -3.68 28.36
CA PRO A 134 -22.54 -5.06 28.75
C PRO A 134 -21.53 -6.01 28.10
N ILE A 135 -21.17 -7.09 28.79
CA ILE A 135 -20.15 -8.05 28.32
C ILE A 135 -20.44 -8.56 26.89
N ASP A 136 -21.71 -8.85 26.57
CA ASP A 136 -22.10 -9.34 25.24
C ASP A 136 -21.92 -8.28 24.12
N GLU A 137 -22.22 -7.02 24.43
CA GLU A 137 -22.02 -5.91 23.50
C GLU A 137 -20.53 -5.60 23.33
N ALA A 138 -19.76 -5.65 24.42
CA ALA A 138 -18.31 -5.50 24.41
C ALA A 138 -17.63 -6.56 23.54
N GLU A 139 -18.02 -7.83 23.67
CA GLU A 139 -17.52 -8.92 22.83
C GLU A 139 -17.81 -8.66 21.36
N THR A 140 -19.06 -8.28 21.04
CA THR A 140 -19.48 -7.98 19.66
C THR A 140 -18.71 -6.81 19.07
N LEU A 141 -18.54 -5.73 19.85
CA LEU A 141 -17.79 -4.54 19.46
C LEU A 141 -16.32 -4.88 19.17
N LEU A 142 -15.64 -5.55 20.11
CA LEU A 142 -14.24 -5.90 19.98
C LEU A 142 -14.00 -6.90 18.85
N THR A 143 -14.90 -7.87 18.65
CA THR A 143 -14.85 -8.82 17.52
C THR A 143 -14.97 -8.11 16.18
N SER A 144 -15.91 -7.16 16.07
CA SER A 144 -16.07 -6.34 14.86
C SER A 144 -14.82 -5.50 14.58
N LYS A 145 -14.26 -4.85 15.61
CA LYS A 145 -13.02 -4.05 15.49
C LYS A 145 -11.82 -4.89 15.11
N LEU A 146 -11.66 -6.07 15.71
CA LEU A 146 -10.60 -7.02 15.40
C LEU A 146 -10.69 -7.49 13.95
N THR A 147 -11.89 -7.85 13.50
CA THR A 147 -12.13 -8.28 12.11
C THR A 147 -11.82 -7.16 11.13
N ALA A 148 -12.30 -5.95 11.39
CA ALA A 148 -11.99 -4.78 10.56
C ALA A 148 -10.49 -4.46 10.51
N ALA A 149 -9.78 -4.60 11.65
CA ALA A 149 -8.33 -4.39 11.71
C ALA A 149 -7.56 -5.47 10.93
N LYS A 150 -7.93 -6.75 11.06
CA LYS A 150 -7.34 -7.86 10.30
C LYS A 150 -7.57 -7.71 8.79
N THR A 151 -8.81 -7.38 8.38
CA THR A 151 -9.12 -7.09 6.98
C THR A 151 -8.33 -5.87 6.48
N SER A 152 -8.22 -4.81 7.28
CA SER A 152 -7.39 -3.65 6.90
C SER A 152 -5.91 -4.01 6.76
N LEU A 153 -5.40 -4.93 7.58
CA LEU A 153 -4.01 -5.39 7.50
C LEU A 153 -3.79 -6.16 6.19
N SER A 154 -4.64 -7.15 5.88
CA SER A 154 -4.57 -7.94 4.62
C SER A 154 -4.58 -7.03 3.40
N ASN A 155 -5.50 -6.06 3.35
CA ASN A 155 -5.55 -5.11 2.23
C ASN A 155 -4.26 -4.29 2.12
N CYS A 156 -3.66 -3.86 3.24
CA CYS A 156 -2.40 -3.11 3.20
C CYS A 156 -1.23 -3.98 2.73
N GLU A 157 -1.22 -5.28 3.06
CA GLU A 157 -0.21 -6.22 2.59
C GLU A 157 -0.30 -6.42 1.07
N GLU A 158 -1.52 -6.67 0.56
CA GLU A 158 -1.78 -6.78 -0.88
C GLU A 158 -1.41 -5.50 -1.64
N ASP A 159 -1.79 -4.33 -1.12
CA ASP A 159 -1.47 -3.04 -1.74
C ASP A 159 0.04 -2.74 -1.70
N LEU A 160 0.75 -3.17 -0.65
CA LEU A 160 2.22 -3.02 -0.58
C LEU A 160 2.93 -3.87 -1.62
N ASP A 161 2.50 -5.11 -1.80
CA ASP A 161 3.08 -5.99 -2.82
C ASP A 161 2.79 -5.46 -4.22
N PHE A 162 1.56 -4.96 -4.47
CA PHE A 162 1.21 -4.27 -5.70
C PHE A 162 2.13 -3.06 -5.97
N LEU A 163 2.35 -2.20 -4.99
CA LEU A 163 3.22 -1.02 -5.14
C LEU A 163 4.66 -1.39 -5.45
N ARG A 164 5.20 -2.45 -4.84
CA ARG A 164 6.55 -2.96 -5.13
C ARG A 164 6.67 -3.39 -6.60
N GLU A 165 5.67 -4.13 -7.10
CA GLU A 165 5.62 -4.53 -8.50
C GLU A 165 5.55 -3.31 -9.44
N GLN A 166 4.77 -2.29 -9.09
CA GLN A 166 4.67 -1.06 -9.89
C GLN A 166 5.99 -0.29 -9.90
N ILE A 167 6.67 -0.17 -8.75
CA ILE A 167 7.99 0.48 -8.66
C ILE A 167 9.00 -0.25 -9.54
N THR A 168 9.10 -1.57 -9.43
CA THR A 168 10.01 -2.37 -10.27
C THR A 168 9.71 -2.22 -11.75
N THR A 169 8.43 -2.22 -12.14
CA THR A 169 8.01 -2.02 -13.54
C THR A 169 8.45 -0.65 -14.07
N MET A 170 8.27 0.40 -13.26
CA MET A 170 8.69 1.75 -13.61
C MET A 170 10.22 1.92 -13.66
N GLU A 171 10.96 1.27 -12.77
CA GLU A 171 12.43 1.26 -12.78
C GLU A 171 12.98 0.60 -14.04
N VAL A 172 12.38 -0.53 -14.46
CA VAL A 172 12.74 -1.18 -15.72
C VAL A 172 12.43 -0.27 -16.91
N ALA A 173 11.27 0.40 -16.91
CA ALA A 173 10.92 1.37 -17.96
C ALA A 173 11.91 2.54 -18.03
N LEU A 174 12.31 3.08 -16.88
CA LEU A 174 13.34 4.13 -16.78
C LEU A 174 14.68 3.67 -17.36
N ALA A 175 15.13 2.45 -17.01
CA ALA A 175 16.36 1.87 -17.54
C ALA A 175 16.29 1.66 -19.07
N ARG A 176 15.14 1.26 -19.61
CA ARG A 176 14.93 1.12 -21.06
C ARG A 176 15.10 2.45 -21.79
N VAL A 177 14.53 3.54 -21.25
CA VAL A 177 14.70 4.89 -21.82
C VAL A 177 16.17 5.33 -21.78
N TYR A 178 16.86 5.11 -20.66
CA TYR A 178 18.28 5.44 -20.52
C TYR A 178 19.15 4.66 -21.53
N ASN A 179 18.89 3.35 -21.68
CA ASN A 179 19.59 2.51 -22.64
C ASN A 179 19.38 2.98 -24.09
N TRP A 180 18.15 3.40 -24.43
CA TRP A 180 17.84 3.96 -25.74
C TRP A 180 18.60 5.29 -25.98
N GLU A 181 18.63 6.19 -25.00
CA GLU A 181 19.37 7.46 -25.11
C GLU A 181 20.88 7.22 -25.36
N VAL A 182 21.48 6.27 -24.65
CA VAL A 182 22.89 5.89 -24.83
C VAL A 182 23.11 5.29 -26.22
N ALA A 183 22.19 4.45 -26.71
CA ALA A 183 22.28 3.87 -28.05
C ALA A 183 22.21 4.94 -29.14
N GLN A 184 21.30 5.92 -29.02
CA GLN A 184 21.21 7.04 -29.97
C GLN A 184 22.49 7.90 -29.96
N LYS A 185 23.01 8.26 -28.78
CA LYS A 185 24.29 9.01 -28.67
C LYS A 185 25.47 8.29 -29.30
N ARG A 186 25.52 6.95 -29.20
CA ARG A 186 26.57 6.15 -29.85
C ARG A 186 26.41 6.13 -31.37
N LYS A 187 25.17 6.04 -31.86
CA LYS A 187 24.86 6.07 -33.29
C LYS A 187 25.25 7.41 -33.92
N GLU A 188 24.85 8.52 -33.31
CA GLU A 188 25.20 9.89 -33.75
C GLU A 188 26.72 10.08 -33.84
N LYS A 189 27.48 9.63 -32.82
CA LYS A 189 28.95 9.71 -32.84
C LYS A 189 29.59 8.90 -33.97
N LEU A 190 29.08 7.70 -34.24
CA LEU A 190 29.58 6.86 -35.33
C LEU A 190 29.29 7.46 -36.70
N GLU A 191 28.12 8.08 -36.87
CA GLU A 191 27.75 8.82 -38.08
C GLU A 191 28.66 10.03 -38.29
N GLU A 192 28.92 10.83 -37.25
CA GLU A 192 29.87 11.95 -37.31
C GLU A 192 31.31 11.50 -37.65
N GLU A 193 31.77 10.37 -37.11
CA GLU A 193 33.09 9.81 -37.42
C GLU A 193 33.18 9.29 -38.85
N ALA A 194 32.10 8.70 -39.38
CA ALA A 194 32.02 8.24 -40.76
C ALA A 194 32.01 9.41 -41.75
N GLU A 195 31.27 10.48 -41.47
CA GLU A 195 31.29 11.71 -42.28
C GLU A 195 32.68 12.36 -42.28
N LYS A 196 33.35 12.45 -41.13
CA LYS A 196 34.72 12.98 -41.04
C LYS A 196 35.74 12.14 -41.83
N LYS A 197 35.54 10.83 -41.96
CA LYS A 197 36.39 9.97 -42.81
C LYS A 197 36.10 10.19 -44.29
N ASN A 198 34.82 10.22 -44.70
CA ASN A 198 34.43 10.46 -46.09
C ASN A 198 34.89 11.83 -46.60
N LEU A 199 34.82 12.89 -45.78
CA LEU A 199 35.35 14.20 -46.16
C LEU A 199 36.86 14.20 -46.36
N LYS A 200 37.63 13.42 -45.60
CA LYS A 200 39.08 13.28 -45.76
C LYS A 200 39.46 12.51 -47.02
N ASP A 201 38.70 11.47 -47.37
CA ASP A 201 38.94 10.67 -48.58
C ASP A 201 38.51 11.39 -49.87
N THR A 202 37.62 12.38 -49.79
CA THR A 202 37.18 13.19 -50.95
C THR A 202 38.06 14.43 -51.19
N SER A 203 38.94 14.76 -50.24
CA SER A 203 39.84 15.93 -50.31
C SER A 203 41.33 15.57 -50.47
N ALA A 204 41.64 14.29 -50.72
CA ALA A 204 42.93 13.76 -51.15
C ALA A 204 42.87 13.33 -52.62
#